data_AF-A0A4Q1A9U1-F1
#
_entry.id   AF-A0A4Q1A9U1-F1
#
_cell.length_a   1.000
_cell.length_b   1.000
_cell.length_c   1.000
_cell.angle_alpha   90.00
_cell.angle_beta   90.00
_cell.angle_gamma   90.00
#
_symmetry.space_group_name_H-M   'P 1'
#
loop_
_entity.id
_entity.type
_entity.pdbx_description
1 polymer ?
#
loop_
_entity_poly.entity_id
_entity_poly.type
_entity_poly.pdbx_seq_one_letter_code
_entity_poly.pdbx_strand_id
1 'polypeptide(L)'
;MFHSIKKDSIFIADSHFNEKNQELLILLEKIANKQLNPSQLFLMGDIIDFISGESKYFIKTNKKVVDLINQISNSIEVFYLEGNHDYNLQSIFPNVKVFKRENQPVNFSFEDKTIAMSHGDIFTPWHYNLYCSIIRNKPLLVFLNLIDFANAISKKIESSLLKKNICGVIDDFDSFAKKRLSNYDTDLVVEGHFHQGKTFKSEKQTYINIPSLCCSKQYVLFDGEFAGVNI
;
A
#
# COMPACT_ATOMS: atom_id res chain seq x y z
N MET A 1 -14.61 14.37 -7.58
CA MET A 1 -14.63 13.49 -8.76
C MET A 1 -14.30 12.11 -8.26
N PHE A 2 -15.21 11.14 -8.35
CA PHE A 2 -14.97 9.78 -7.86
C PHE A 2 -14.16 8.99 -8.89
N HIS A 3 -13.22 8.18 -8.42
CA HIS A 3 -12.51 7.22 -9.28
C HIS A 3 -13.33 5.93 -9.37
N SER A 4 -13.50 5.35 -10.56
CA SER A 4 -14.26 4.10 -10.70
C SER A 4 -13.36 2.88 -10.59
N ILE A 5 -13.77 1.87 -9.83
CA ILE A 5 -13.17 0.53 -9.87
C ILE A 5 -13.74 -0.22 -11.08
N LYS A 6 -12.91 -1.00 -11.76
CA LYS A 6 -13.32 -1.90 -12.84
C LYS A 6 -13.25 -3.35 -12.36
N LYS A 7 -14.08 -4.21 -12.94
CA LYS A 7 -13.92 -5.66 -12.82
C LYS A 7 -12.53 -6.10 -13.33
N ASP A 8 -12.06 -7.25 -12.86
CA ASP A 8 -10.71 -7.75 -13.10
C ASP A 8 -9.60 -6.83 -12.55
N SER A 9 -9.86 -6.08 -11.48
CA SER A 9 -8.83 -5.27 -10.82
C SER A 9 -8.05 -6.09 -9.80
N ILE A 10 -6.75 -5.82 -9.67
CA ILE A 10 -5.90 -6.44 -8.66
C ILE A 10 -5.57 -5.45 -7.56
N PHE A 11 -5.67 -5.88 -6.30
CA PHE A 11 -5.29 -5.15 -5.11
C PHE A 11 -4.14 -5.87 -4.40
N ILE A 12 -3.08 -5.13 -4.11
CA ILE A 12 -1.90 -5.60 -3.37
C ILE A 12 -1.68 -4.64 -2.21
N ALA A 13 -1.54 -5.17 -0.99
CA ALA A 13 -1.23 -4.40 0.21
C ALA A 13 -0.05 -5.04 0.95
N ASP A 14 0.69 -4.21 1.69
CA ASP A 14 1.63 -4.66 2.71
C ASP A 14 2.58 -5.75 2.22
N SER A 15 3.15 -5.53 1.03
CA SER A 15 4.09 -6.49 0.45
C SER A 15 5.45 -6.41 1.10
N HIS A 16 5.82 -5.26 1.66
CA HIS A 16 7.14 -5.03 2.25
C HIS A 16 8.26 -5.63 1.40
N PHE A 17 8.25 -5.31 0.09
CA PHE A 17 9.24 -5.84 -0.84
C PHE A 17 10.65 -5.50 -0.38
N ASN A 18 11.46 -6.54 -0.20
CA ASN A 18 12.86 -6.51 0.21
C ASN A 18 13.51 -7.85 -0.17
N GLU A 19 14.79 -8.05 0.13
CA GLU A 19 15.51 -9.30 -0.21
C GLU A 19 14.87 -10.60 0.30
N LYS A 20 14.04 -10.56 1.36
CA LYS A 20 13.33 -11.71 1.91
C LYS A 20 11.94 -11.91 1.32
N ASN A 21 11.30 -10.83 0.87
CA ASN A 21 9.91 -10.81 0.40
C ASN A 21 9.89 -10.48 -1.09
N GLN A 22 9.83 -11.51 -1.94
CA GLN A 22 9.96 -11.40 -3.40
C GLN A 22 8.62 -11.54 -4.15
N GLU A 23 7.52 -11.72 -3.43
CA GLU A 23 6.18 -11.96 -3.96
C GLU A 23 5.68 -10.86 -4.90
N LEU A 24 5.92 -9.59 -4.54
CA LEU A 24 5.57 -8.46 -5.39
C LEU A 24 6.27 -8.54 -6.73
N LEU A 25 7.57 -8.85 -6.74
CA LEU A 25 8.35 -8.92 -7.97
C LEU A 25 7.75 -9.97 -8.92
N ILE A 26 7.39 -11.14 -8.39
CA ILE A 26 6.76 -12.21 -9.17
C ILE A 26 5.44 -11.74 -9.79
N LEU A 27 4.57 -11.09 -9.01
CA LEU A 27 3.29 -10.59 -9.52
C LEU A 27 3.47 -9.49 -10.57
N LEU A 28 4.36 -8.53 -10.33
CA LEU A 28 4.64 -7.46 -11.29
C LEU A 28 5.24 -8.02 -12.59
N GLU A 29 6.10 -9.02 -12.53
CA GLU A 29 6.63 -9.71 -13.72
C GLU A 29 5.52 -10.45 -14.48
N LYS A 30 4.63 -11.17 -13.79
CA LYS A 30 3.45 -11.81 -14.41
C LYS A 30 2.57 -10.77 -15.14
N ILE A 31 2.36 -9.60 -14.53
CA ILE A 31 1.55 -8.51 -15.12
C ILE A 31 2.27 -7.89 -16.33
N ALA A 32 3.55 -7.55 -16.18
CA ALA A 32 4.35 -6.94 -17.24
C ALA A 32 4.46 -7.86 -18.48
N ASN A 33 4.58 -9.17 -18.26
CA ASN A 33 4.67 -10.19 -19.31
C ASN A 33 3.30 -10.70 -19.81
N LYS A 34 2.19 -10.06 -19.41
CA LYS A 34 0.82 -10.41 -19.84
C LYS A 34 0.38 -11.85 -19.49
N GLN A 35 1.01 -12.46 -18.50
CA GLN A 35 0.56 -13.72 -17.90
C GLN A 35 -0.60 -13.48 -16.92
N LEU A 36 -0.68 -12.27 -16.36
CA LEU A 36 -1.77 -11.78 -15.55
C LEU A 36 -2.22 -10.43 -16.12
N ASN A 37 -3.49 -10.27 -16.46
CA ASN A 37 -3.96 -9.11 -17.23
C ASN A 37 -5.08 -8.35 -16.47
N PRO A 38 -4.76 -7.69 -15.35
CA PRO A 38 -5.77 -6.92 -14.63
C PRO A 38 -6.16 -5.67 -15.41
N SER A 39 -7.40 -5.21 -15.23
CA SER A 39 -7.89 -3.97 -15.83
C SER A 39 -7.34 -2.72 -15.12
N GLN A 40 -7.08 -2.83 -13.82
CA GLN A 40 -6.45 -1.82 -12.96
C GLN A 40 -5.58 -2.51 -11.90
N LEU A 41 -4.57 -1.79 -11.41
CA LEU A 41 -3.73 -2.22 -10.30
C LEU A 41 -3.83 -1.22 -9.14
N PHE A 42 -4.19 -1.72 -7.97
CA PHE A 42 -4.28 -0.97 -6.73
C PHE A 42 -3.15 -1.41 -5.79
N LEU A 43 -2.31 -0.45 -5.44
CA LEU A 43 -1.19 -0.57 -4.52
C LEU A 43 -1.58 0.13 -3.20
N MET A 44 -2.00 -0.64 -2.21
CA MET A 44 -2.68 -0.19 -0.98
C MET A 44 -1.71 0.11 0.19
N GLY A 45 -0.56 0.70 -0.13
CA GLY A 45 0.47 1.10 0.83
C GLY A 45 1.35 -0.05 1.32
N ASP A 46 2.50 0.33 1.89
CA ASP A 46 3.56 -0.56 2.39
C ASP A 46 3.97 -1.65 1.36
N ILE A 47 4.04 -1.26 0.09
CA ILE A 47 4.38 -2.15 -1.03
C ILE A 47 5.88 -2.45 -1.05
N ILE A 48 6.69 -1.42 -0.81
CA ILE A 48 8.15 -1.54 -0.70
C ILE A 48 8.51 -1.30 0.75
N ASP A 49 9.38 -2.14 1.32
CA ASP A 49 9.69 -2.14 2.76
C ASP A 49 10.26 -0.81 3.26
N PHE A 50 10.89 -0.02 2.38
CA PHE A 50 11.03 1.42 2.56
C PHE A 50 11.38 2.09 1.24
N ILE A 51 10.69 3.18 0.91
CA ILE A 51 11.06 4.06 -0.20
C ILE A 51 10.45 5.46 -0.02
N SER A 52 11.22 6.49 -0.35
CA SER A 52 10.71 7.85 -0.50
C SER A 52 11.20 8.47 -1.79
N GLY A 53 10.46 9.45 -2.34
CA GLY A 53 10.87 10.21 -3.52
C GLY A 53 12.30 10.78 -3.45
N GLU A 54 12.75 11.07 -2.24
CA GLU A 54 14.06 11.62 -1.95
C GLU A 54 15.12 10.54 -1.64
N SER A 55 14.74 9.32 -1.28
CA SER A 55 15.67 8.32 -0.74
C SER A 55 16.52 7.63 -1.83
N LYS A 56 17.70 8.19 -2.13
CA LYS A 56 18.53 7.75 -3.28
C LYS A 56 18.94 6.28 -3.20
N TYR A 57 19.35 5.82 -2.02
CA TYR A 57 19.75 4.44 -1.79
C TYR A 57 18.60 3.47 -2.12
N PHE A 58 17.43 3.69 -1.52
CA PHE A 58 16.29 2.79 -1.66
C PHE A 58 15.66 2.83 -3.05
N ILE A 59 15.65 3.98 -3.73
CA ILE A 59 15.25 4.04 -5.16
C ILE A 59 16.18 3.18 -6.01
N LYS A 60 17.50 3.24 -5.75
CA LYS A 60 18.49 2.45 -6.49
C LYS A 60 18.34 0.95 -6.21
N THR A 61 18.21 0.55 -4.95
CA THR A 61 18.09 -0.86 -4.56
C THR A 61 16.79 -1.48 -5.05
N ASN A 62 15.69 -0.72 -5.07
CA ASN A 62 14.38 -1.18 -5.54
C ASN A 62 14.12 -0.90 -7.03
N LYS A 63 15.17 -0.56 -7.81
CA LYS A 63 15.02 -0.10 -9.20
C LYS A 63 14.18 -1.04 -10.07
N LYS A 64 14.37 -2.36 -9.95
CA LYS A 64 13.64 -3.35 -10.75
C LYS A 64 12.12 -3.26 -10.54
N VAL A 65 11.68 -3.19 -9.28
CA VAL A 65 10.27 -3.06 -8.93
C VAL A 65 9.72 -1.71 -9.36
N VAL A 66 10.49 -0.63 -9.16
CA VAL A 66 10.11 0.73 -9.61
C VAL A 66 9.89 0.78 -11.12
N ASP A 67 10.82 0.19 -11.89
CA ASP A 67 10.74 0.15 -13.35
C ASP A 67 9.53 -0.67 -13.82
N LEU A 68 9.23 -1.79 -13.17
CA LEU A 68 8.05 -2.62 -13.47
C LEU A 68 6.74 -1.87 -13.21
N ILE A 69 6.60 -1.19 -12.08
CA ILE A 69 5.39 -0.39 -11.77
C ILE A 69 5.21 0.70 -12.84
N ASN A 70 6.30 1.41 -13.19
CA ASN A 70 6.26 2.42 -14.25
C ASN A 70 5.89 1.83 -15.62
N GLN A 71 6.46 0.69 -15.99
CA GLN A 71 6.12 -0.03 -17.22
C GLN A 71 4.62 -0.40 -17.26
N ILE A 72 4.10 -0.97 -16.17
CA ILE A 72 2.70 -1.39 -16.05
C ILE A 72 1.77 -0.17 -16.16
N SER A 73 2.13 0.94 -15.53
CA SER A 73 1.35 2.19 -15.57
C SER A 73 1.23 2.84 -16.95
N ASN A 74 2.07 2.43 -17.92
CA ASN A 74 1.90 2.85 -19.32
C ASN A 74 0.79 2.08 -20.05
N SER A 75 0.36 0.94 -19.52
CA SER A 75 -0.63 0.05 -20.16
C SER A 75 -1.97 0.03 -19.46
N ILE A 76 -1.99 0.12 -18.13
CA ILE A 76 -3.19 0.06 -17.31
C ILE A 76 -3.16 1.16 -16.26
N GLU A 77 -4.32 1.48 -15.70
CA GLU A 77 -4.41 2.45 -14.62
C GLU A 77 -3.87 1.84 -13.33
N VAL A 78 -2.96 2.57 -12.68
CA VAL A 78 -2.36 2.18 -11.41
C VAL A 78 -2.68 3.25 -10.38
N PHE A 79 -3.26 2.84 -9.27
CA PHE A 79 -3.51 3.67 -8.10
C PHE A 79 -2.57 3.24 -6.98
N TYR A 80 -1.93 4.20 -6.31
CA TYR A 80 -1.02 3.93 -5.21
C TYR A 80 -1.40 4.81 -4.03
N LEU A 81 -1.90 4.19 -2.96
CA LEU A 81 -2.15 4.85 -1.70
C LEU A 81 -0.87 4.75 -0.86
N GLU A 82 -0.24 5.88 -0.55
CA GLU A 82 0.98 5.89 0.26
C GLU A 82 0.74 5.27 1.64
N GLY A 83 1.67 4.44 2.10
CA GLY A 83 1.66 3.86 3.45
C GLY A 83 2.60 4.60 4.40
N ASN A 84 3.01 3.90 5.47
CA ASN A 84 3.99 4.40 6.43
C ASN A 84 5.44 4.03 6.09
N HIS A 85 5.66 3.09 5.18
CA HIS A 85 6.97 2.73 4.65
C HIS A 85 7.30 3.39 3.30
N ASP A 86 6.28 3.76 2.53
CA ASP A 86 6.40 4.24 1.15
C ASP A 86 5.62 5.55 0.90
N TYR A 87 6.35 6.67 0.80
CA TYR A 87 5.77 8.01 0.75
C TYR A 87 6.54 9.00 -0.14
N ASN A 88 5.97 10.18 -0.42
CA ASN A 88 6.50 11.12 -1.42
C ASN A 88 6.71 10.47 -2.80
N LEU A 89 5.82 9.56 -3.20
CA LEU A 89 6.06 8.62 -4.29
C LEU A 89 5.83 9.21 -5.69
N GLN A 90 5.08 10.32 -5.81
CA GLN A 90 4.67 10.85 -7.11
C GLN A 90 5.85 11.17 -8.05
N SER A 91 7.01 11.57 -7.52
CA SER A 91 8.21 11.84 -8.33
C SER A 91 8.88 10.58 -8.87
N ILE A 92 8.62 9.41 -8.28
CA ILE A 92 9.14 8.11 -8.72
C ILE A 92 8.22 7.50 -9.80
N PHE A 93 6.91 7.78 -9.70
CA PHE A 93 5.88 7.15 -10.51
C PHE A 93 5.02 8.18 -11.28
N PRO A 94 5.51 8.72 -12.41
CA PRO A 94 4.84 9.82 -13.12
C PRO A 94 3.44 9.46 -13.68
N ASN A 95 3.22 8.21 -14.09
CA ASN A 95 1.95 7.75 -14.69
C ASN A 95 1.04 7.04 -13.67
N VAL A 96 1.46 6.91 -12.42
CA VAL A 96 0.67 6.33 -11.33
C VAL A 96 -0.10 7.44 -10.63
N LYS A 97 -1.37 7.18 -10.30
CA LYS A 97 -2.17 8.06 -9.46
C LYS A 97 -1.83 7.81 -8.00
N VAL A 98 -0.93 8.64 -7.46
CA VAL A 98 -0.46 8.52 -6.08
C VAL A 98 -1.35 9.35 -5.14
N PHE A 99 -1.88 8.72 -4.10
CA PHE A 99 -2.63 9.37 -3.04
C PHE A 99 -1.82 9.37 -1.74
N LYS A 100 -1.36 10.56 -1.38
CA LYS A 100 -0.67 10.77 -0.11
C LYS A 100 -1.55 10.44 1.07
N ARG A 101 -0.93 10.10 2.20
CA ARG A 101 -1.61 9.79 3.45
C ARG A 101 -2.63 10.85 3.87
N GLU A 102 -2.30 12.14 3.77
CA GLU A 102 -3.20 13.24 4.13
C GLU A 102 -4.42 13.41 3.20
N ASN A 103 -4.39 12.77 2.03
CA ASN A 103 -5.47 12.78 1.05
C ASN A 103 -6.30 11.48 1.10
N GLN A 104 -6.07 10.63 2.10
CA GLN A 104 -6.83 9.41 2.34
C GLN A 104 -7.86 9.64 3.47
N PRO A 105 -9.04 8.99 3.44
CA PRO A 105 -9.44 7.98 2.47
C PRO A 105 -9.81 8.55 1.11
N VAL A 106 -9.58 7.76 0.06
CA VAL A 106 -9.96 8.08 -1.30
C VAL A 106 -11.26 7.36 -1.61
N ASN A 107 -12.28 8.10 -2.05
CA ASN A 107 -13.56 7.53 -2.42
C ASN A 107 -13.53 7.03 -3.87
N PHE A 108 -13.74 5.73 -4.02
CA PHE A 108 -13.97 5.07 -5.29
C PHE A 108 -15.45 4.72 -5.46
N SER A 109 -15.90 4.56 -6.70
CA SER A 109 -17.26 4.09 -7.01
C SER A 109 -17.22 2.78 -7.79
N PHE A 110 -18.18 1.92 -7.51
CA PHE A 110 -18.47 0.73 -8.31
C PHE A 110 -19.98 0.52 -8.31
N GLU A 111 -20.59 0.61 -9.50
CA GLU A 111 -22.05 0.68 -9.64
C GLU A 111 -22.62 1.81 -8.75
N ASP A 112 -23.63 1.50 -7.93
CA ASP A 112 -24.26 2.46 -7.00
C ASP A 112 -23.55 2.54 -5.64
N LYS A 113 -22.42 1.84 -5.45
CA LYS A 113 -21.70 1.80 -4.17
C LYS A 113 -20.52 2.76 -4.15
N THR A 114 -20.35 3.44 -3.02
CA THR A 114 -19.15 4.22 -2.71
C THR A 114 -18.25 3.42 -1.76
N ILE A 115 -16.96 3.40 -2.07
CA ILE A 115 -15.94 2.59 -1.42
C ILE A 115 -14.84 3.52 -0.91
N ALA A 116 -14.71 3.65 0.40
CA ALA A 116 -13.62 4.40 1.01
C ALA A 116 -12.36 3.52 1.09
N MET A 117 -11.28 3.96 0.46
CA MET A 117 -10.01 3.25 0.45
C MET A 117 -8.93 4.03 1.19
N SER A 118 -8.20 3.37 2.07
CA SER A 118 -6.99 3.92 2.67
C SER A 118 -5.95 2.82 2.87
N HIS A 119 -4.70 3.19 3.12
CA HIS A 119 -3.72 2.24 3.64
C HIS A 119 -4.15 1.75 5.03
N GLY A 120 -4.59 2.65 5.90
CA GLY A 120 -5.17 2.33 7.23
C GLY A 120 -4.53 3.11 8.38
N ASP A 121 -3.37 3.72 8.16
CA ASP A 121 -2.60 4.46 9.16
C ASP A 121 -3.10 5.91 9.41
N ILE A 122 -4.26 6.29 8.87
CA ILE A 122 -4.80 7.66 8.93
C ILE A 122 -5.49 8.03 10.25
N PHE A 123 -6.12 7.07 10.95
CA PHE A 123 -6.73 7.30 12.26
C PHE A 123 -5.81 6.81 13.38
N THR A 124 -4.79 7.60 13.66
CA THR A 124 -3.73 7.30 14.63
C THR A 124 -3.57 8.41 15.66
N PRO A 125 -2.96 8.14 16.83
CA PRO A 125 -2.71 9.16 17.85
C PRO A 125 -1.87 10.35 17.33
N TRP A 126 -2.04 11.52 17.95
CA TRP A 126 -1.38 12.76 17.52
C TRP A 126 0.15 12.65 17.43
N HIS A 127 0.80 11.90 18.33
CA HIS A 127 2.25 11.73 18.34
C HIS A 127 2.74 10.90 17.14
N TYR A 128 1.94 9.92 16.70
CA TYR A 128 2.22 9.18 15.47
C TYR A 128 2.05 10.07 14.24
N ASN A 129 0.99 10.90 14.20
CA ASN A 129 0.81 11.90 13.14
C ASN A 129 1.99 12.88 13.06
N LEU A 130 2.50 13.33 14.21
CA LEU A 130 3.68 14.19 14.29
C LEU A 130 4.92 13.48 13.74
N TYR A 131 5.18 12.25 14.19
CA TYR A 131 6.27 11.42 13.66
C TYR A 131 6.18 11.28 12.13
N CYS A 132 5.00 10.92 11.62
CA CYS A 132 4.74 10.78 10.20
C CYS A 132 5.00 12.07 9.40
N SER A 133 4.65 13.22 9.97
CA SER A 133 4.90 14.55 9.36
C SER A 133 6.39 14.89 9.31
N ILE A 134 7.15 14.50 10.36
CA ILE A 134 8.60 14.70 10.41
C ILE A 134 9.31 13.86 9.36
N ILE A 135 9.05 12.54 9.33
CA ILE A 135 9.79 11.63 8.42
C ILE A 135 9.48 11.86 6.93
N ARG A 136 8.30 12.42 6.62
CA ARG A 136 7.90 12.78 5.24
C ARG A 136 8.42 14.16 4.79
N ASN A 137 9.08 14.91 5.68
CA ASN A 137 9.59 16.23 5.37
C ASN A 137 10.72 16.17 4.34
N LYS A 138 10.49 16.74 3.15
CA LYS A 138 11.46 16.69 2.04
C LYS A 138 12.83 17.31 2.39
N PRO A 139 12.92 18.51 3.00
CA PRO A 139 14.21 19.06 3.44
C PRO A 139 14.98 18.12 4.37
N LEU A 140 14.30 17.50 5.34
CA LEU A 140 14.91 16.50 6.23
C LEU A 140 15.45 15.31 5.43
N LEU A 141 14.66 14.74 4.53
CA LEU A 141 15.09 13.59 3.72
C LEU A 141 16.26 13.94 2.80
N VAL A 142 16.27 15.12 2.19
CA VAL A 142 17.41 15.62 1.40
C VAL A 142 18.65 15.76 2.28
N PHE A 143 18.51 16.31 3.48
CA PHE A 143 19.61 16.40 4.46
C PHE A 143 20.11 15.01 4.88
N LEU A 144 19.23 14.06 5.17
CA LEU A 144 19.60 12.69 5.51
C LEU A 144 20.40 12.03 4.39
N ASN A 145 20.01 12.22 3.12
CA ASN A 145 20.80 11.74 1.98
C ASN A 145 22.19 12.41 1.90
N LEU A 146 22.31 13.68 2.28
CA LEU A 146 23.58 14.40 2.24
C LEU A 146 24.59 13.84 3.24
N ILE A 147 24.12 13.44 4.43
CA ILE A 147 24.97 12.90 5.50
C ILE A 147 25.11 11.37 5.46
N ASP A 148 24.45 10.69 4.52
CA ASP A 148 24.46 9.23 4.39
C ASP A 148 25.70 8.70 3.65
N PHE A 149 26.88 8.98 4.21
CA PHE A 149 28.15 8.54 3.64
C PHE A 149 28.23 7.02 3.52
N ALA A 150 28.60 6.53 2.33
CA ALA A 150 28.63 5.10 1.98
C ALA A 150 27.30 4.34 2.22
N ASN A 151 26.18 5.07 2.28
CA ASN A 151 24.84 4.57 2.61
C ASN A 151 24.74 3.92 4.01
N ALA A 152 25.55 4.36 4.98
CA ALA A 152 25.57 3.77 6.32
C ALA A 152 24.24 3.89 7.09
N ILE A 153 23.58 5.04 7.02
CA ILE A 153 22.25 5.28 7.61
C ILE A 153 21.22 4.43 6.90
N SER A 154 21.18 4.46 5.57
CA SER A 154 20.23 3.66 4.79
C SER A 154 20.37 2.16 5.04
N LYS A 155 21.60 1.62 5.03
CA LYS A 155 21.86 0.20 5.35
C LYS A 155 21.47 -0.17 6.77
N LYS A 156 21.61 0.75 7.73
CA LYS A 156 21.17 0.53 9.11
C LYS A 156 19.64 0.46 9.19
N ILE A 157 18.93 1.34 8.47
CA ILE A 157 17.47 1.31 8.35
C ILE A 157 17.02 -0.01 7.71
N GLU A 158 17.59 -0.35 6.55
CA GLU A 158 17.30 -1.60 5.83
C GLU A 158 17.53 -2.83 6.71
N SER A 159 18.69 -2.94 7.38
CA SER A 159 18.98 -4.04 8.31
C SER A 159 18.00 -4.09 9.48
N SER A 160 17.52 -2.94 9.97
CA SER A 160 16.52 -2.89 11.03
C SER A 160 15.16 -3.37 10.55
N LEU A 161 14.76 -3.03 9.32
CA LEU A 161 13.48 -3.42 8.73
C LEU A 161 13.46 -4.95 8.49
N LEU A 162 14.54 -5.49 7.93
CA LEU A 162 14.69 -6.93 7.68
C LEU A 162 14.60 -7.82 8.94
N LYS A 163 14.77 -7.25 10.14
CA LYS A 163 14.67 -7.96 11.42
C LYS A 163 13.29 -7.89 12.05
N LYS A 164 12.39 -7.04 11.55
CA LYS A 164 11.05 -6.88 12.12
C LYS A 164 10.20 -8.10 11.78
N ASN A 165 9.43 -8.57 12.75
CA ASN A 165 8.30 -9.46 12.51
C ASN A 165 7.04 -8.60 12.46
N ILE A 166 6.38 -8.57 11.31
CA ILE A 166 5.21 -7.74 11.04
C ILE A 166 3.91 -8.57 10.93
N CYS A 167 3.99 -9.89 11.02
CA CYS A 167 2.86 -10.80 10.81
C CYS A 167 2.17 -11.12 12.14
N GLY A 168 1.55 -10.12 12.74
CA GLY A 168 0.75 -10.24 13.95
C GLY A 168 -0.71 -10.60 13.67
N VAL A 169 -1.38 -11.21 14.64
CA VAL A 169 -2.82 -11.48 14.59
C VAL A 169 -3.54 -10.51 15.52
N ILE A 170 -4.65 -9.95 15.05
CA ILE A 170 -5.61 -9.23 15.88
C ILE A 170 -6.63 -10.25 16.39
N ASP A 171 -6.60 -10.51 17.70
CA ASP A 171 -7.43 -11.55 18.35
C ASP A 171 -8.93 -11.27 18.17
N ASP A 172 -9.40 -10.07 18.51
CA ASP A 172 -10.79 -9.62 18.33
C ASP A 172 -10.91 -8.68 17.14
N PHE A 173 -10.81 -9.27 15.94
CA PHE A 173 -10.88 -8.54 14.68
C PHE A 173 -12.22 -7.82 14.49
N ASP A 174 -13.33 -8.41 14.92
CA ASP A 174 -14.67 -7.87 14.70
C ASP A 174 -14.89 -6.58 15.51
N SER A 175 -14.49 -6.57 16.79
CA SER A 175 -14.52 -5.36 17.62
C SER A 175 -13.60 -4.27 17.06
N PHE A 176 -12.41 -4.66 16.62
CA PHE A 176 -11.47 -3.77 15.94
C PHE A 176 -12.11 -3.15 14.67
N ALA A 177 -12.66 -3.97 13.78
CA ALA A 177 -13.27 -3.54 12.53
C ALA A 177 -14.49 -2.64 12.77
N LYS A 178 -15.33 -2.95 13.75
CA LYS A 178 -16.47 -2.11 14.15
C LYS A 178 -16.01 -0.71 14.61
N LYS A 179 -14.92 -0.63 15.37
CA LYS A 179 -14.32 0.65 15.78
C LYS A 179 -13.67 1.39 14.61
N ARG A 180 -13.12 0.67 13.62
CA ARG A 180 -12.64 1.29 12.37
C ARG A 180 -13.78 1.93 11.61
N LEU A 181 -14.86 1.19 11.38
CA LEU A 181 -16.03 1.63 10.63
C LEU A 181 -16.65 2.92 11.17
N SER A 182 -16.62 3.16 12.49
CA SER A 182 -17.16 4.40 13.08
C SER A 182 -16.44 5.69 12.67
N ASN A 183 -15.29 5.59 11.98
CA ASN A 183 -14.58 6.75 11.43
C ASN A 183 -15.00 7.09 9.98
N TYR A 184 -15.95 6.33 9.42
CA TYR A 184 -16.33 6.40 8.00
C TYR A 184 -17.84 6.52 7.84
N ASP A 185 -18.24 7.38 6.90
CA ASP A 185 -19.64 7.57 6.48
C ASP A 185 -19.96 6.85 5.16
N THR A 186 -19.34 5.69 4.91
CA THR A 186 -19.48 4.91 3.65
C THR A 186 -19.88 3.46 3.89
N ASP A 187 -20.60 2.86 2.93
CA ASP A 187 -21.10 1.49 3.02
C ASP A 187 -19.98 0.42 2.95
N LEU A 188 -18.89 0.73 2.26
CA LEU A 188 -17.75 -0.18 2.12
C LEU A 188 -16.44 0.55 2.43
N VAL A 189 -15.67 0.00 3.35
CA VAL A 189 -14.33 0.48 3.73
C VAL A 189 -13.32 -0.62 3.42
N VAL A 190 -12.24 -0.24 2.72
CA VAL A 190 -11.15 -1.16 2.34
C VAL A 190 -9.82 -0.59 2.82
N GLU A 191 -9.11 -1.35 3.65
CA GLU A 191 -7.82 -0.94 4.23
C GLU A 191 -6.74 -2.03 4.08
N GLY A 192 -5.48 -1.64 3.95
CA GLY A 192 -4.29 -2.49 4.15
C GLY A 192 -3.82 -2.43 5.61
N HIS A 193 -2.52 -2.27 5.84
CA HIS A 193 -1.83 -1.94 7.11
C HIS A 193 -1.93 -2.96 8.26
N PHE A 194 -3.07 -3.60 8.46
CA PHE A 194 -3.33 -4.45 9.62
C PHE A 194 -2.98 -5.93 9.39
N HIS A 195 -2.68 -6.33 8.14
CA HIS A 195 -2.17 -7.66 7.78
C HIS A 195 -3.07 -8.85 8.16
N GLN A 196 -4.39 -8.65 8.29
CA GLN A 196 -5.32 -9.68 8.73
C GLN A 196 -5.96 -10.46 7.58
N GLY A 197 -6.22 -9.84 6.42
CA GLY A 197 -6.92 -10.51 5.32
C GLY A 197 -8.35 -10.94 5.66
N LYS A 198 -9.02 -10.18 6.53
CA LYS A 198 -10.34 -10.50 7.08
C LYS A 198 -11.39 -9.48 6.65
N THR A 199 -12.64 -9.92 6.62
CA THR A 199 -13.81 -9.08 6.34
C THR A 199 -14.77 -9.13 7.52
N PHE A 200 -15.29 -7.96 7.89
CA PHE A 200 -16.35 -7.81 8.89
C PHE A 200 -17.57 -7.14 8.23
N LYS A 201 -18.76 -7.70 8.45
CA LYS A 201 -20.02 -7.17 7.92
C LYS A 201 -20.93 -6.76 9.07
N SER A 202 -21.39 -5.52 9.05
CA SER A 202 -22.48 -5.02 9.88
C SER A 202 -23.77 -4.87 9.06
N GLU A 203 -24.87 -4.45 9.69
CA GLU A 203 -26.14 -4.23 8.99
C GLU A 203 -26.05 -3.13 7.91
N LYS A 204 -25.16 -2.14 8.08
CA LYS A 204 -25.07 -0.95 7.21
C LYS A 204 -23.76 -0.84 6.46
N GLN A 205 -22.67 -1.33 7.04
CA GLN A 205 -21.32 -1.15 6.51
C GLN A 205 -20.56 -2.46 6.47
N THR A 206 -19.65 -2.59 5.50
CA THR A 206 -18.69 -3.68 5.39
C THR A 206 -17.27 -3.13 5.51
N TYR A 207 -16.44 -3.81 6.29
CA TYR A 207 -15.02 -3.55 6.42
C TYR A 207 -14.23 -4.69 5.81
N ILE A 208 -13.30 -4.39 4.91
CA ILE A 208 -12.39 -5.34 4.29
C ILE A 208 -10.97 -4.92 4.63
N ASN A 209 -10.23 -5.80 5.29
CA ASN A 209 -8.79 -5.68 5.37
C ASN A 209 -8.14 -6.54 4.28
N ILE A 210 -7.47 -5.90 3.34
CA ILE A 210 -6.72 -6.57 2.27
C ILE A 210 -5.61 -7.42 2.93
N PRO A 211 -5.44 -8.70 2.52
CA PRO A 211 -4.37 -9.53 3.06
C PRO A 211 -3.00 -8.92 2.74
N SER A 212 -2.07 -9.09 3.69
CA SER A 212 -0.68 -8.71 3.44
C SER A 212 -0.06 -9.69 2.47
N LEU A 213 0.50 -9.18 1.37
CA LEU A 213 1.23 -10.02 0.42
C LEU A 213 2.45 -10.67 1.09
N CYS A 214 3.10 -9.95 2.03
CA CYS A 214 4.22 -10.48 2.81
C CYS A 214 3.80 -11.65 3.72
N CYS A 215 2.75 -11.47 4.52
CA CYS A 215 2.38 -12.42 5.57
C CYS A 215 1.50 -13.57 5.06
N SER A 216 0.50 -13.25 4.24
CA SER A 216 -0.52 -14.20 3.78
C SER A 216 -0.19 -14.79 2.41
N LYS A 217 0.78 -14.24 1.67
CA LYS A 217 1.13 -14.64 0.30
C LYS A 217 -0.10 -14.58 -0.64
N GLN A 218 -0.94 -13.58 -0.43
CA GLN A 218 -2.19 -13.37 -1.13
C GLN A 218 -2.29 -11.95 -1.67
N TYR A 219 -2.79 -11.82 -2.89
CA TYR A 219 -3.34 -10.58 -3.42
C TYR A 219 -4.86 -10.69 -3.51
N VAL A 220 -5.56 -9.61 -3.87
CA VAL A 220 -7.01 -9.64 -4.06
C VAL A 220 -7.36 -9.37 -5.52
N LEU A 221 -8.23 -10.22 -6.07
CA LEU A 221 -8.93 -9.97 -7.33
C LEU A 221 -10.30 -9.36 -7.03
N PHE A 222 -10.64 -8.29 -7.74
CA PHE A 222 -11.95 -7.67 -7.68
C PHE A 222 -12.73 -7.90 -8.98
N ASP A 223 -13.80 -8.67 -8.88
CA ASP A 223 -14.78 -8.91 -9.97
C ASP A 223 -16.21 -8.63 -9.49
N GLY A 224 -16.40 -7.47 -8.85
CA GLY A 224 -17.64 -7.09 -8.15
C GLY A 224 -17.65 -7.47 -6.67
N GLU A 225 -16.81 -8.42 -6.28
CA GLU A 225 -16.49 -8.75 -4.89
C GLU A 225 -14.96 -8.87 -4.71
N PHE A 226 -14.48 -8.65 -3.49
CA PHE A 226 -13.06 -8.79 -3.15
C PHE A 226 -12.77 -10.24 -2.77
N ALA A 227 -11.98 -10.94 -3.59
CA ALA A 227 -11.59 -12.32 -3.36
C ALA A 227 -10.06 -12.46 -3.25
N GLY A 228 -9.57 -13.07 -2.17
CA GLY A 228 -8.16 -13.36 -1.98
C GLY A 228 -7.68 -14.49 -2.93
N VAL A 229 -6.50 -14.30 -3.52
CA VAL A 229 -5.86 -15.25 -4.45
C VAL A 229 -4.44 -15.51 -3.98
N ASN A 230 -4.07 -16.79 -3.84
CA ASN A 230 -2.70 -17.21 -3.53
C ASN A 230 -1.78 -17.01 -4.75
N ILE A 231 -0.51 -16.67 -4.49
CA ILE A 231 0.50 -16.39 -5.53
C ILE A 231 0.98 -17.64 -6.27
#